data_AF-A0AAU9X5K8-F1
#
_entry.id   AF-A0AAU9X5K8-F1
#
_cell.length_a   1.000
_cell.length_b   1.000
_cell.length_c   1.000
_cell.angle_alpha   90.00
_cell.angle_beta   90.00
_cell.angle_gamma   90.00
#
_symmetry.space_group_name_H-M   'P 1'
#
loop_
_entity.id
_entity.type
_entity.pdbx_description
1 polymer ?
#
loop_
_entity_poly.entity_id
_entity_poly.type
_entity_poly.pdbx_seq_one_letter_code
_entity_poly.pdbx_strand_id
1 'polypeptide(L)'
;MDGSHDCDVNTRCNNTLRSYNCTFKDGIQGNRTNCTHIEECLNGTHGCDVNADCKNTVGSYNCSCKDGFLGNGTNCAGFTAVSANLDKNGRKGPESIGSHYKGQDHDGQVTLSSGIQLWTVPHTSEYRIEAIGAPGVQ
;
A
#
# COMPACT_ATOMS: atom_id res chain seq x y z
N MET A 1 15.59 -18.31 -43.18
CA MET A 1 16.84 -17.56 -42.93
C MET A 1 16.80 -17.18 -41.47
N ASP A 2 17.88 -17.54 -40.79
CA ASP A 2 18.00 -17.87 -39.38
C ASP A 2 17.68 -16.69 -38.44
N GLY A 3 16.75 -16.90 -37.51
CA GLY A 3 16.24 -15.93 -36.54
C GLY A 3 17.20 -15.69 -35.37
N SER A 4 18.48 -15.54 -35.64
CA SER A 4 19.51 -15.23 -34.65
C SER A 4 19.62 -13.71 -34.47
N HIS A 5 18.71 -13.14 -33.69
CA HIS A 5 18.86 -11.76 -33.21
C HIS A 5 19.72 -11.81 -31.95
N ASP A 6 20.93 -11.23 -32.00
CA ASP A 6 21.84 -11.15 -30.85
C ASP A 6 21.39 -10.04 -29.88
N CYS A 7 20.20 -10.22 -29.29
CA CYS A 7 19.65 -9.33 -28.28
C CYS A 7 19.65 -10.07 -26.92
N ASP A 8 20.11 -9.41 -25.87
CA ASP A 8 20.02 -9.91 -24.50
C ASP A 8 18.56 -10.22 -24.10
N VAL A 9 18.35 -11.25 -23.26
CA VAL A 9 17.02 -11.69 -22.78
C VAL A 9 16.20 -10.58 -22.10
N ASN A 10 16.88 -9.55 -21.60
CA ASN A 10 16.30 -8.38 -20.93
C ASN A 10 16.03 -7.21 -21.88
N THR A 11 16.21 -7.41 -23.18
CA THR A 11 15.88 -6.41 -24.22
C THR A 11 14.70 -6.87 -25.08
N ARG A 12 14.10 -5.92 -25.80
CA ARG A 12 13.07 -6.13 -26.81
C ARG A 12 13.68 -5.88 -28.18
N CYS A 13 13.53 -6.85 -29.09
CA CYS A 13 13.96 -6.72 -30.47
C CYS A 13 12.91 -5.95 -31.29
N ASN A 14 13.28 -4.85 -31.94
CA ASN A 14 12.44 -4.18 -32.93
C ASN A 14 13.08 -4.28 -34.32
N ASN A 15 12.36 -4.89 -35.25
CA ASN A 15 12.79 -5.01 -36.64
C ASN A 15 12.68 -3.65 -37.35
N THR A 16 13.69 -3.33 -38.16
CA THR A 16 13.72 -2.16 -39.05
C THR A 16 13.82 -2.62 -40.50
N LEU A 17 13.56 -1.72 -41.46
CA LEU A 17 13.73 -2.03 -42.88
C LEU A 17 15.19 -2.41 -43.15
N ARG A 18 15.42 -3.72 -43.34
CA ARG A 18 16.73 -4.38 -43.56
C ARG A 18 17.62 -4.60 -42.32
N SER A 19 17.14 -4.41 -41.08
CA SER A 19 17.94 -4.66 -39.86
C SER A 19 17.06 -4.89 -38.61
N TYR A 20 17.66 -4.91 -37.42
CA TYR A 20 16.98 -4.93 -36.12
C TYR A 20 17.71 -4.06 -35.09
N ASN A 21 16.97 -3.46 -34.16
CA ASN A 21 17.53 -2.84 -32.96
C ASN A 21 17.05 -3.59 -31.70
N CYS A 22 17.83 -3.54 -30.62
CA CYS A 22 17.42 -4.04 -29.31
C CYS A 22 17.19 -2.82 -28.42
N THR A 23 16.02 -2.70 -27.82
CA THR A 23 15.68 -1.66 -26.85
C THR A 23 15.56 -2.29 -25.47
N PHE A 24 16.08 -1.66 -24.42
CA PHE A 24 15.93 -2.17 -23.05
C PHE A 24 14.46 -2.23 -22.66
N LYS A 25 14.10 -3.23 -21.85
CA LYS A 25 12.83 -3.19 -21.10
C LYS A 25 12.92 -2.06 -20.07
N ASP A 26 11.76 -1.54 -19.66
CA ASP A 26 11.70 -0.50 -18.61
C ASP A 26 12.47 -0.97 -17.36
N GLY A 27 13.05 -0.03 -16.61
CA GLY A 27 13.84 -0.33 -15.40
C GLY A 27 15.17 -1.09 -15.63
N ILE A 28 15.62 -1.19 -16.88
CA ILE A 28 16.89 -1.85 -17.25
C ILE A 28 17.69 -0.89 -18.14
N GLN A 29 18.99 -0.78 -17.91
CA GLN A 29 19.94 0.04 -18.67
C GLN A 29 21.18 -0.77 -19.05
N GLY A 30 22.01 -0.29 -19.99
CA GLY A 30 23.26 -0.97 -20.33
C GLY A 30 23.63 -0.89 -21.80
N ASN A 31 24.32 -1.91 -22.31
CA ASN A 31 24.68 -2.04 -23.73
C ASN A 31 24.00 -3.27 -24.37
N ARG A 32 24.24 -3.52 -25.68
CA ARG A 32 23.61 -4.61 -26.45
C ARG A 32 23.78 -6.02 -25.85
N THR A 33 24.80 -6.24 -25.03
CA THR A 33 25.19 -7.55 -24.47
C THR A 33 25.32 -7.57 -22.94
N ASN A 34 25.11 -6.43 -22.28
CA ASN A 34 25.28 -6.28 -20.84
C ASN A 34 24.22 -5.31 -20.31
N CYS A 35 23.15 -5.89 -19.75
CA CYS A 35 22.06 -5.18 -19.11
C CYS A 35 22.28 -5.15 -17.59
N THR A 36 22.20 -3.97 -16.99
CA THR A 36 22.13 -3.76 -15.55
C THR A 36 20.76 -3.23 -15.16
N HIS A 37 20.28 -3.64 -13.99
CA HIS A 37 19.05 -3.09 -13.44
C HIS A 37 19.27 -1.64 -13.03
N ILE A 38 18.27 -0.81 -13.25
CA ILE A 38 18.21 0.50 -12.60
C ILE A 38 17.89 0.23 -11.12
N GLU A 39 18.56 0.95 -10.21
CA GLU A 39 18.27 0.87 -8.78
C GLU A 39 17.43 2.08 -8.38
N GLU A 40 16.16 2.10 -8.80
CA GLU A 40 15.27 3.26 -8.59
C GLU A 40 15.11 3.59 -7.10
N CYS A 41 15.13 2.58 -6.22
CA CYS A 41 15.09 2.77 -4.77
C CYS A 41 16.33 3.49 -4.21
N LEU A 42 17.53 3.17 -4.71
CA LEU A 42 18.76 3.82 -4.25
C LEU A 42 18.90 5.22 -4.85
N ASN A 43 18.50 5.37 -6.11
CA ASN A 43 18.59 6.63 -6.84
C ASN A 43 17.49 7.63 -6.49
N GLY A 44 16.47 7.21 -5.74
CA GLY A 44 15.33 8.06 -5.38
C GLY A 44 14.46 8.47 -6.57
N THR A 45 14.52 7.71 -7.68
CA THR A 45 13.74 7.95 -8.90
C THR A 45 12.41 7.18 -8.91
N HIS A 46 12.08 6.50 -7.82
CA HIS A 46 10.83 5.77 -7.64
C HIS A 46 9.65 6.69 -7.34
N GLY A 47 8.43 6.22 -7.62
CA GLY A 47 7.17 6.90 -7.31
C GLY A 47 6.49 6.42 -6.02
N CYS A 48 7.18 5.68 -5.16
CA CYS A 48 6.62 5.22 -3.88
C CYS A 48 6.22 6.39 -2.96
N ASP A 49 5.17 6.17 -2.19
CA ASP A 49 4.74 7.09 -1.12
C ASP A 49 5.84 7.23 -0.06
N VAL A 50 5.87 8.37 0.65
CA VAL A 50 6.81 8.59 1.77
C VAL A 50 6.60 7.58 2.91
N ASN A 51 5.38 7.07 3.06
CA ASN A 51 4.99 6.03 3.99
C ASN A 51 5.05 4.62 3.37
N ALA A 52 5.76 4.44 2.25
CA ALA A 52 6.02 3.13 1.65
C ALA A 52 7.51 2.79 1.67
N ASP A 53 7.78 1.49 1.68
CA ASP A 53 9.09 0.91 1.41
C ASP A 53 9.23 0.62 -0.08
N CYS A 54 10.36 1.01 -0.65
CA CYS A 54 10.73 0.71 -2.03
C CYS A 54 11.60 -0.55 -2.07
N LYS A 55 11.28 -1.48 -2.96
CA LYS A 55 12.08 -2.67 -3.24
C LYS A 55 12.35 -2.81 -4.74
N ASN A 56 13.62 -2.81 -5.14
CA ASN A 56 14.01 -3.06 -6.53
C ASN A 56 13.57 -4.47 -6.96
N THR A 57 13.11 -4.58 -8.21
CA THR A 57 12.71 -5.82 -8.88
C THR A 57 13.38 -5.89 -10.26
N VAL A 58 13.28 -7.04 -10.94
CA VAL A 58 13.88 -7.22 -12.25
C VAL A 58 13.16 -6.33 -13.27
N GLY A 59 13.77 -5.19 -13.60
CA GLY A 59 13.23 -4.22 -14.57
C GLY A 59 12.17 -3.28 -14.02
N SER A 60 12.08 -3.13 -12.70
CA SER A 60 11.23 -2.11 -12.07
C SER A 60 11.51 -2.01 -10.57
N TYR A 61 10.64 -1.34 -9.84
CA TYR A 61 10.56 -1.35 -8.39
C TYR A 61 9.13 -1.69 -7.96
N ASN A 62 8.99 -2.20 -6.74
CA ASN A 62 7.70 -2.36 -6.08
C ASN A 62 7.66 -1.49 -4.83
N CYS A 63 6.49 -0.91 -4.57
CA CYS A 63 6.23 -0.11 -3.38
C CYS A 63 5.26 -0.89 -2.48
N SER A 64 5.58 -1.00 -1.20
CA SER A 64 4.69 -1.56 -0.19
C SER A 64 4.53 -0.57 0.94
N CYS A 65 3.29 -0.26 1.34
CA CYS A 65 3.08 0.62 2.50
C CYS A 65 3.78 0.04 3.74
N LYS A 66 4.38 0.93 4.53
CA LYS A 66 4.99 0.58 5.82
C LYS A 66 3.93 0.05 6.78
N ASP A 67 4.39 -0.63 7.82
CA ASP A 67 3.47 -1.17 8.84
C ASP A 67 2.54 -0.08 9.39
N GLY A 68 1.25 -0.39 9.44
CA GLY A 68 0.17 0.51 9.88
C GLY A 68 -0.24 1.60 8.89
N PHE A 69 0.23 1.53 7.64
CA PHE A 69 -0.34 2.25 6.51
C PHE A 69 -0.99 1.30 5.53
N LEU A 70 -2.11 1.72 4.94
CA LEU A 70 -2.89 0.95 3.97
C LEU A 70 -2.92 1.67 2.62
N GLY A 71 -2.85 0.91 1.54
CA GLY A 71 -2.85 1.48 0.19
C GLY A 71 -2.13 0.61 -0.82
N ASN A 72 -1.76 1.21 -1.95
CA ASN A 72 -1.13 0.52 -3.08
C ASN A 72 0.39 0.75 -3.17
N GLY A 73 1.00 1.36 -2.15
CA GLY A 73 2.43 1.68 -2.12
C GLY A 73 2.82 3.02 -2.76
N THR A 74 2.00 3.58 -3.65
CA THR A 74 2.19 4.94 -4.20
C THR A 74 1.28 5.97 -3.54
N ASN A 75 0.23 5.50 -2.87
CA ASN A 75 -0.59 6.27 -1.95
C ASN A 75 -0.84 5.40 -0.72
N CYS A 76 -0.28 5.81 0.41
CA CYS A 76 -0.38 5.09 1.68
C CYS A 76 -1.05 5.98 2.72
N ALA A 77 -2.25 5.60 3.14
CA ALA A 77 -3.01 6.29 4.17
C ALA A 77 -2.75 5.65 5.55
N GLY A 78 -2.58 6.50 6.57
CA GLY A 78 -2.50 6.04 7.95
C GLY A 78 -3.86 5.57 8.46
N PHE A 79 -3.86 4.76 9.52
CA PHE A 79 -5.08 4.25 10.13
C PHE A 79 -5.85 5.37 10.84
N THR A 80 -7.08 5.64 10.39
CA THR A 80 -8.00 6.60 11.00
C THR A 80 -9.33 5.94 11.32
N ALA A 81 -9.66 5.89 12.60
CA ALA A 81 -10.88 5.29 13.10
C ALA A 81 -11.70 6.26 13.95
N VAL A 82 -13.01 6.29 13.70
CA VAL A 82 -13.98 6.99 14.54
C VAL A 82 -14.64 6.00 15.47
N SER A 83 -14.43 6.18 16.76
CA SER A 83 -15.17 5.47 17.81
C SER A 83 -16.38 6.30 18.24
N ALA A 84 -17.51 5.65 18.47
CA ALA A 84 -18.70 6.32 19.00
C ALA A 84 -19.29 5.54 20.17
N ASN A 85 -20.12 6.18 20.99
CA ASN A 85 -20.90 5.49 22.02
C ASN A 85 -22.17 4.78 21.47
N LEU A 86 -22.34 4.74 20.14
CA LEU A 86 -23.46 4.09 19.44
C LEU A 86 -24.84 4.54 19.95
N ASP A 87 -25.00 5.86 20.14
CA ASP A 87 -26.24 6.49 20.59
C ASP A 87 -26.74 5.99 21.96
N LYS A 88 -25.83 5.51 22.83
CA LYS A 88 -26.15 5.07 24.20
C LYS A 88 -25.59 5.97 25.29
N ASN A 89 -26.42 6.23 26.30
CA ASN A 89 -26.14 7.17 27.38
C ASN A 89 -26.00 6.46 28.74
N GLY A 90 -25.27 7.09 29.65
CA GLY A 90 -25.14 6.64 31.04
C GLY A 90 -24.15 5.49 31.25
N ARG A 91 -24.21 4.85 32.42
CA ARG A 91 -23.29 3.75 32.80
C ARG A 91 -23.45 2.49 31.92
N LYS A 92 -24.59 2.36 31.24
CA LYS A 92 -24.83 1.26 30.31
C LYS A 92 -24.36 1.68 28.91
N GLY A 93 -23.24 1.13 28.47
CA GLY A 93 -22.77 1.30 27.10
C GLY A 93 -23.62 0.52 26.08
N PRO A 94 -23.23 0.49 24.80
CA PRO A 94 -23.92 -0.30 23.78
C PRO A 94 -24.01 -1.78 24.11
N GLU A 95 -25.11 -2.42 23.69
CA GLU A 95 -25.32 -3.87 23.77
C GLU A 95 -24.97 -4.58 22.45
N SER A 96 -24.82 -3.83 21.35
CA SER A 96 -24.35 -4.34 20.07
C SER A 96 -23.63 -3.25 19.28
N ILE A 97 -22.71 -3.66 18.39
CA ILE A 97 -21.94 -2.76 17.51
C ILE A 97 -22.72 -2.40 16.21
N GLY A 98 -23.64 -3.28 15.79
CA GLY A 98 -24.38 -3.10 14.54
C GLY A 98 -23.45 -2.99 13.33
N SER A 99 -23.76 -2.06 12.42
CA SER A 99 -22.97 -1.78 11.21
C SER A 99 -22.19 -0.47 11.29
N HIS A 100 -22.01 0.11 12.48
CA HIS A 100 -21.45 1.45 12.63
C HIS A 100 -20.02 1.57 12.07
N TYR A 101 -19.25 0.49 12.23
CA TYR A 101 -17.87 0.40 11.80
C TYR A 101 -17.69 -0.14 10.38
N LYS A 102 -18.81 -0.44 9.70
CA LYS A 102 -18.76 -1.02 8.36
C LYS A 102 -18.12 -0.05 7.37
N GLY A 103 -17.07 -0.49 6.69
CA GLY A 103 -16.33 0.33 5.73
C GLY A 103 -15.38 1.36 6.34
N GLN A 104 -15.15 1.32 7.65
CA GLN A 104 -14.08 2.07 8.32
C GLN A 104 -12.86 1.17 8.56
N ASP A 105 -11.74 1.75 8.97
CA ASP A 105 -10.49 0.99 9.18
C ASP A 105 -10.58 -0.10 10.27
N HIS A 106 -11.56 -0.01 11.16
CA HIS A 106 -11.81 -0.96 12.25
C HIS A 106 -13.02 -1.87 11.98
N ASP A 107 -13.52 -1.93 10.73
CA ASP A 107 -14.57 -2.87 10.33
C ASP A 107 -14.18 -4.31 10.69
N GLY A 108 -15.05 -5.00 11.42
CA GLY A 108 -14.82 -6.36 11.92
C GLY A 108 -13.73 -6.50 13.00
N GLN A 109 -13.07 -5.42 13.43
CA GLN A 109 -12.00 -5.47 14.44
C GLN A 109 -12.46 -5.09 15.85
N VAL A 110 -13.60 -4.42 15.98
CA VAL A 110 -14.13 -3.99 17.28
C VAL A 110 -14.98 -5.09 17.91
N THR A 111 -14.70 -5.36 19.18
CA THR A 111 -15.47 -6.28 20.02
C THR A 111 -16.17 -5.51 21.13
N LEU A 112 -17.24 -6.09 21.67
CA LEU A 112 -18.04 -5.47 22.72
C LEU A 112 -18.00 -6.33 23.97
N SER A 113 -17.59 -5.75 25.09
CA SER A 113 -17.59 -6.40 26.39
C SER A 113 -18.21 -5.49 27.43
N SER A 114 -19.35 -5.90 28.00
CA SER A 114 -20.03 -5.16 29.08
C SER A 114 -20.28 -3.68 28.79
N GLY A 115 -20.65 -3.33 27.54
CA GLY A 115 -20.86 -1.93 27.14
C GLY A 115 -19.59 -1.19 26.73
N ILE A 116 -18.43 -1.82 26.78
CA ILE A 116 -17.14 -1.24 26.39
C ILE A 116 -16.75 -1.79 25.03
N GLN A 117 -16.42 -0.89 24.12
CA GLN A 117 -15.92 -1.22 22.79
C GLN A 117 -14.41 -1.36 22.87
N LEU A 118 -13.91 -2.52 22.46
CA LEU A 118 -12.53 -2.94 22.57
C LEU A 118 -11.99 -3.20 21.17
N TRP A 119 -10.81 -2.68 20.90
CA TRP A 119 -10.08 -2.90 19.67
C TRP A 119 -8.60 -3.09 19.99
N THR A 120 -7.96 -4.01 19.29
CA THR A 120 -6.52 -4.24 19.40
C THR A 120 -5.85 -3.58 18.22
N VAL A 121 -4.87 -2.73 18.51
CA VAL A 121 -4.07 -2.04 17.50
C VAL A 121 -3.39 -3.09 16.59
N PRO A 122 -3.70 -3.13 15.28
CA PRO A 122 -3.27 -4.20 14.39
C PRO A 122 -1.82 -4.04 13.90
N HIS A 123 -1.28 -2.82 13.96
CA HIS A 123 0.04 -2.48 13.41
C HIS A 123 0.83 -1.50 14.30
N THR A 124 2.13 -1.39 14.08
CA THR A 124 2.98 -0.43 14.78
C THR A 124 3.13 0.85 13.96
N SER A 125 2.25 1.83 14.17
CA SER A 125 2.26 3.12 13.45
C SER A 125 1.70 4.26 14.31
N GLU A 126 1.63 5.46 13.75
CA GLU A 126 0.94 6.62 14.31
C GLU A 126 -0.57 6.49 14.04
N TYR A 127 -1.37 6.67 15.10
CA TYR A 127 -2.82 6.52 15.06
C TYR A 127 -3.50 7.82 15.44
N ARG A 128 -4.58 8.14 14.73
CA ARG A 128 -5.52 9.20 15.14
C ARG A 128 -6.82 8.58 15.60
N ILE A 129 -7.12 8.72 16.88
CA ILE A 129 -8.35 8.23 17.49
C ILE A 129 -9.28 9.43 17.72
N GLU A 130 -10.44 9.40 17.06
CA GLU A 130 -11.53 10.32 17.37
C GLU A 130 -12.63 9.56 18.10
N ALA A 131 -13.06 10.09 19.24
CA ALA A 131 -14.13 9.52 20.04
C ALA A 131 -15.32 10.50 20.06
N ILE A 132 -16.49 10.01 19.66
CA ILE A 132 -17.73 10.76 19.63
C ILE A 132 -18.67 10.20 20.70
N GLY A 133 -18.95 10.99 21.73
CA GLY A 133 -19.96 10.66 22.73
C GLY A 133 -21.31 11.30 22.40
N ALA A 134 -22.40 10.65 22.78
CA ALA A 134 -23.72 11.28 22.74
C ALA A 134 -23.82 12.33 23.86
N PRO A 135 -24.55 13.43 23.61
CA PRO A 135 -24.79 14.44 24.64
C PRO A 135 -25.54 13.80 25.82
N GLY A 136 -24.95 13.90 27.01
CA GLY A 136 -25.61 13.49 28.24
C GLY A 136 -26.81 14.41 28.50
N VAL A 137 -28.02 13.88 28.41
CA VAL A 137 -29.20 14.52 29.00
C VAL A 137 -29.19 14.25 30.49
N GLN A 138 -29.00 15.32 31.29
CA GLN A 138 -29.20 15.31 32.74
C GLN A 138 -30.67 15.17 33.08
#